data_AF-A0A024S7W7-F1
#
_entry.id   AF-A0A024S7W7-F1
#
_cell.length_a   1.000
_cell.length_b   1.000
_cell.length_c   1.000
_cell.angle_alpha   90.00
_cell.angle_beta   90.00
_cell.angle_gamma   90.00
#
_symmetry.space_group_name_H-M   'P 1'
#
loop_
_entity.id
_entity.type
_entity.pdbx_description
1 polymer ?
#
loop_
_entity_poly.entity_id
_entity_poly.type
_entity_poly.pdbx_seq_one_letter_code
_entity_poly.pdbx_strand_id
1 'polypeptide(L)'
;MGAIYYLMHPRELRSIVQWKLWHEPVNRRDPKTESATLQECFRFLNMTSRSFSAVIQELNHELLVPVTLFYLVLRGLDTIEDDMTIPLSTKVPMLREFHVTMDQDGWQYHDSKEKDRELLEHFDCVITELKKLKKPYYDIIKDMTFKMGNGMADYAQNTEMIQNGVQTIEEYELYCHYVAGLVGEGLTRLLVASNLANPKLGERPELTESMGQFLQKTNIIRDIHEDWEDGRRWYPKEIWSKHVERWEDLFDPKYRTQAVECISDMVLDALKHVEDCLFYMAGMRDQSAFNFVAIPQAMAIATLELCFRNPAVLERNVKITKGDACQIMLESTQNLQVLCEVFRRYARRIQKKNDPRDPNFLAISARCAKIEQFIETLFPRQDPKKLVQEARAKQTQEPTMSTSETAIMIGVVLAVLLTMTGLMVGIAWFMGARFDNTFSDTAKLFSSSAGSAGSPTSITGRDEL
;
A
#
# COMPACT_ATOMS: atom_id res chain seq x y z
N MET A 1 -8.69 -0.06 -26.93
CA MET A 1 -10.12 0.22 -26.74
C MET A 1 -10.45 1.57 -27.36
N GLY A 2 -11.50 1.67 -28.18
CA GLY A 2 -11.88 2.90 -28.88
C GLY A 2 -12.85 3.79 -28.08
N ALA A 3 -13.12 5.01 -28.56
CA ALA A 3 -13.98 6.00 -27.89
C ALA A 3 -15.41 5.47 -27.59
N ILE A 4 -15.94 4.59 -28.44
CA ILE A 4 -17.28 3.98 -28.28
C ILE A 4 -17.38 3.12 -27.01
N TYR A 5 -16.32 2.43 -26.62
CA TYR A 5 -16.31 1.61 -25.40
C TYR A 5 -16.58 2.47 -24.16
N TYR A 6 -15.94 3.64 -24.07
CA TYR A 6 -16.05 4.53 -22.92
C TYR A 6 -17.38 5.30 -22.86
N LEU A 7 -18.11 5.42 -23.97
CA LEU A 7 -19.49 5.92 -23.96
C LEU A 7 -20.43 4.95 -23.23
N MET A 8 -20.17 3.63 -23.34
CA MET A 8 -20.94 2.59 -22.64
C MET A 8 -20.42 2.32 -21.22
N HIS A 9 -19.23 2.81 -20.86
CA HIS A 9 -18.60 2.66 -19.55
C HIS A 9 -18.27 4.02 -18.92
N PRO A 10 -19.28 4.85 -18.60
CA PRO A 10 -19.07 6.23 -18.15
C PRO A 10 -18.32 6.34 -16.81
N ARG A 11 -18.39 5.31 -15.96
CA ARG A 11 -17.60 5.24 -14.72
C ARG A 11 -16.10 5.12 -15.00
N GLU A 12 -15.71 4.24 -15.92
CA GLU A 12 -14.32 4.09 -16.33
C GLU A 12 -13.78 5.37 -16.98
N LEU A 13 -14.59 5.99 -17.85
CA LEU A 13 -14.24 7.25 -18.48
C LEU A 13 -14.04 8.36 -17.43
N ARG A 14 -14.93 8.44 -16.45
CA ARG A 14 -14.82 9.38 -15.34
C ARG A 14 -13.51 9.17 -14.58
N SER A 15 -13.15 7.94 -14.22
CA SER A 15 -11.90 7.65 -13.50
C SER A 15 -10.66 8.08 -14.31
N ILE A 16 -10.65 7.84 -15.62
CA ILE A 16 -9.56 8.27 -16.51
C ILE A 16 -9.47 9.80 -16.57
N VAL A 17 -10.60 10.49 -16.70
CA VAL A 17 -10.66 11.96 -16.75
C VAL A 17 -10.24 12.56 -15.41
N GLN A 18 -10.72 12.01 -14.30
CA GLN A 18 -10.34 12.44 -12.95
C GLN A 18 -8.84 12.29 -12.71
N TRP A 19 -8.27 11.12 -13.04
CA TRP A 19 -6.82 10.92 -12.96
C TRP A 19 -6.07 11.91 -13.86
N LYS A 20 -6.52 12.14 -15.10
CA LYS A 20 -5.79 13.02 -16.02
C LYS A 20 -5.89 14.51 -15.66
N LEU A 21 -7.00 14.97 -15.09
CA LEU A 21 -7.26 16.39 -14.84
C LEU A 21 -7.01 16.82 -13.40
N TRP A 22 -7.20 15.92 -12.42
CA TRP A 22 -7.20 16.27 -10.99
C TRP A 22 -6.09 15.57 -10.21
N HIS A 23 -5.34 14.65 -10.82
CA HIS A 23 -4.16 14.10 -10.17
C HIS A 23 -3.06 15.14 -10.13
N GLU A 24 -2.70 15.55 -8.91
CA GLU A 24 -1.48 16.31 -8.67
C GLU A 24 -0.42 15.38 -8.08
N PRO A 25 0.72 15.18 -8.76
CA PRO A 25 1.77 14.31 -8.25
C PRO A 25 2.35 14.90 -6.96
N VAL A 26 2.61 14.04 -5.97
CA VAL A 26 3.11 14.43 -4.64
C VAL A 26 4.44 15.19 -4.76
N ASN A 27 5.34 14.67 -5.59
CA ASN A 27 6.60 15.31 -5.95
C ASN A 27 6.69 15.43 -7.47
N ARG A 28 7.35 16.48 -7.95
CA ARG A 28 7.57 16.71 -9.39
C ARG A 28 9.05 16.65 -9.72
N ARG A 29 9.40 15.80 -10.67
CA ARG A 29 10.72 15.78 -11.30
C ARG A 29 10.93 17.04 -12.15
N ASP A 30 12.14 17.60 -12.12
CA ASP A 30 12.56 18.69 -13.02
C ASP A 30 13.72 18.24 -13.94
N PRO A 31 13.41 17.80 -15.17
CA PRO A 31 14.42 17.33 -16.13
C PRO A 31 15.51 18.36 -16.46
N LYS A 32 15.25 19.65 -16.27
CA LYS A 32 16.21 20.72 -16.62
C LYS A 32 17.43 20.75 -15.71
N THR A 33 17.32 20.17 -14.51
CA THR A 33 18.37 20.14 -13.50
C THR A 33 19.24 18.88 -13.58
N GLU A 34 18.91 17.96 -14.47
CA GLU A 34 19.50 16.62 -14.52
C GLU A 34 20.63 16.51 -15.53
N SER A 35 21.62 15.66 -15.24
CA SER A 35 22.66 15.25 -16.21
C SER A 35 22.05 14.49 -17.38
N ALA A 36 22.72 14.50 -18.53
CA ALA A 36 22.30 13.72 -19.69
C ALA A 36 22.18 12.21 -19.38
N THR A 37 23.12 11.68 -18.60
CA THR A 37 23.11 10.28 -18.12
C THR A 37 21.92 9.97 -17.22
N LEU A 38 21.49 10.90 -16.36
CA LEU A 38 20.32 10.72 -15.51
C LEU A 38 19.01 10.82 -16.31
N GLN A 39 18.93 11.75 -17.26
CA GLN A 39 17.79 11.82 -18.18
C GLN A 39 17.62 10.50 -18.93
N GLU A 40 18.74 9.88 -19.31
CA GLU A 40 18.74 8.60 -20.00
C GLU A 40 18.32 7.43 -19.12
N CYS A 41 18.73 7.40 -17.85
CA CYS A 41 18.20 6.45 -16.86
C CYS A 41 16.67 6.54 -16.76
N PHE A 42 16.11 7.75 -16.71
CA PHE A 42 14.67 7.92 -16.69
C PHE A 42 13.99 7.58 -18.03
N ARG A 43 14.68 7.73 -19.17
CA ARG A 43 14.18 7.23 -20.46
C ARG A 43 14.05 5.71 -20.41
N PHE A 44 15.09 5.01 -19.96
CA PHE A 44 15.06 3.56 -19.77
C PHE A 44 13.96 3.13 -18.80
N LEU A 45 13.77 3.87 -17.69
CA LEU A 45 12.69 3.60 -16.75
C LEU A 45 11.32 3.67 -17.44
N ASN A 46 11.07 4.72 -18.23
CA ASN A 46 9.80 4.87 -18.96
C ASN A 46 9.57 3.76 -20.00
N MET A 47 10.63 3.32 -20.67
CA MET A 47 10.56 2.27 -21.69
C MET A 47 10.24 0.90 -21.11
N THR A 48 10.91 0.54 -20.02
CA THR A 48 10.86 -0.81 -19.43
C THR A 48 9.69 -0.96 -18.43
N SER A 49 9.42 0.07 -17.63
CA SER A 49 8.48 0.02 -16.51
C SER A 49 7.04 0.46 -16.85
N ARG A 50 6.86 1.19 -17.96
CA ARG A 50 5.57 1.72 -18.44
C ARG A 50 4.77 2.43 -17.32
N SER A 51 3.70 1.83 -16.82
CA SER A 51 2.82 2.43 -15.80
C SER A 51 3.49 2.57 -14.44
N PHE A 52 4.45 1.70 -14.10
CA PHE A 52 5.14 1.77 -12.82
C PHE A 52 6.20 2.89 -12.79
N SER A 53 6.69 3.33 -13.95
CA SER A 53 7.55 4.52 -14.09
C SER A 53 6.89 5.79 -13.54
N ALA A 54 5.58 5.96 -13.76
CA ALA A 54 4.84 7.13 -13.27
C ALA A 54 4.85 7.17 -11.73
N VAL A 55 4.68 6.02 -11.09
CA VAL A 55 4.66 5.91 -9.62
C VAL A 55 6.05 6.17 -9.02
N ILE A 56 7.11 5.66 -9.66
CA ILE A 56 8.50 5.93 -9.24
C ILE A 56 8.82 7.43 -9.34
N GLN A 57 8.38 8.09 -10.42
CA GLN A 57 8.66 9.51 -10.65
C GLN A 57 7.98 10.47 -9.66
N GLU A 58 7.00 9.99 -8.89
CA GLU A 58 6.32 10.76 -7.84
C GLU A 58 6.96 10.60 -6.45
N LEU A 59 7.97 9.73 -6.31
CA LEU A 59 8.69 9.51 -5.08
C LEU A 59 9.38 10.79 -4.57
N ASN A 60 9.55 10.84 -3.27
CA ASN A 60 10.35 11.85 -2.58
C ASN A 60 11.72 11.99 -3.26
N HIS A 61 12.19 13.23 -3.44
CA HIS A 61 13.44 13.54 -4.12
C HIS A 61 14.64 12.76 -3.58
N GLU A 62 14.63 12.41 -2.29
CA GLU A 62 15.68 11.61 -1.66
C GLU A 62 15.77 10.17 -2.22
N LEU A 63 14.64 9.55 -2.58
CA LEU A 63 14.58 8.16 -3.08
C LEU A 63 14.26 8.03 -4.58
N LEU A 64 13.84 9.10 -5.25
CA LEU A 64 13.51 9.09 -6.67
C LEU A 64 14.64 8.47 -7.52
N VAL A 65 15.87 8.96 -7.37
CA VAL A 65 17.02 8.45 -8.13
C VAL A 65 17.48 7.07 -7.62
N PRO A 66 17.69 6.83 -6.30
CA PRO A 66 18.04 5.50 -5.80
C PRO A 66 17.10 4.38 -6.25
N VAL A 67 15.77 4.60 -6.17
CA VAL A 67 14.78 3.58 -6.59
C VAL A 67 14.77 3.40 -8.10
N THR A 68 14.94 4.47 -8.88
CA THR A 68 15.07 4.38 -10.34
C THR A 68 16.28 3.53 -10.72
N LEU A 69 17.44 3.80 -10.14
CA LEU A 69 18.67 3.05 -10.43
C LEU A 69 18.58 1.61 -9.92
N PHE A 70 17.97 1.39 -8.74
CA PHE A 70 17.72 0.04 -8.24
C PHE A 70 16.88 -0.76 -9.24
N TYR A 71 15.78 -0.18 -9.72
CA TYR A 71 14.94 -0.82 -10.74
C TYR A 71 15.71 -1.13 -12.03
N LEU A 72 16.51 -0.19 -12.54
CA LEU A 72 17.26 -0.39 -13.79
C LEU A 72 18.35 -1.46 -13.65
N VAL A 73 19.03 -1.53 -12.51
CA VAL A 73 20.02 -2.58 -12.24
C VAL A 73 19.35 -3.94 -12.25
N LEU A 74 18.23 -4.09 -11.53
CA LEU A 74 17.51 -5.37 -11.50
C LEU A 74 16.92 -5.71 -12.86
N ARG A 75 16.42 -4.73 -13.63
CA ARG A 75 15.94 -4.94 -15.00
C ARG A 75 17.07 -5.37 -15.95
N GLY A 76 18.28 -4.81 -15.81
CA GLY A 76 19.44 -5.26 -16.57
C GLY A 76 19.80 -6.72 -16.26
N LEU A 77 19.74 -7.11 -14.98
CA LEU A 77 19.96 -8.48 -14.55
C LEU A 77 18.89 -9.44 -15.12
N ASP A 78 17.61 -9.05 -15.04
CA ASP A 78 16.44 -9.74 -15.61
C ASP A 78 16.62 -9.98 -17.13
N THR A 79 17.03 -8.94 -17.88
CA THR A 79 17.28 -9.06 -19.32
C THR A 79 18.37 -10.08 -19.67
N ILE A 80 19.39 -10.26 -18.82
CA ILE A 80 20.43 -11.30 -19.02
C ILE A 80 19.89 -12.70 -18.70
N GLU A 81 19.04 -12.80 -17.68
CA GLU A 81 18.42 -14.05 -17.23
C GLU A 81 17.44 -14.58 -18.28
N ASP A 82 16.53 -13.71 -18.76
CA ASP A 82 15.49 -14.03 -19.74
C ASP A 82 16.05 -14.38 -21.14
N ASP A 83 17.23 -13.87 -21.50
CA ASP A 83 17.79 -14.05 -22.84
C ASP A 83 18.23 -15.50 -23.10
N MET A 84 17.36 -16.28 -23.75
CA MET A 84 17.61 -17.67 -24.11
C MET A 84 18.71 -17.86 -25.16
N THR A 85 19.19 -16.78 -25.80
CA THR A 85 20.27 -16.85 -26.79
C THR A 85 21.66 -16.86 -26.16
N ILE A 86 21.77 -16.45 -24.88
CA ILE A 86 23.03 -16.44 -24.14
C ILE A 86 23.31 -17.86 -23.60
N PRO A 87 24.42 -18.51 -23.99
CA PRO A 87 24.79 -19.82 -23.47
C PRO A 87 24.94 -19.81 -21.95
N LEU A 88 24.50 -20.87 -21.26
CA LEU A 88 24.60 -20.98 -19.79
C LEU A 88 26.03 -20.78 -19.26
N SER A 89 27.04 -21.22 -20.03
CA SER A 89 28.46 -21.03 -19.68
C SER A 89 28.86 -19.57 -19.56
N THR A 90 28.16 -18.67 -20.26
CA THR A 90 28.39 -17.23 -20.25
C THR A 90 27.40 -16.53 -19.32
N LYS A 91 26.13 -16.96 -19.34
CA LYS A 91 25.05 -16.40 -18.52
C LYS A 91 25.34 -16.50 -17.03
N VAL A 92 25.76 -17.68 -16.55
CA VAL A 92 25.97 -17.93 -15.11
C VAL A 92 27.04 -17.01 -14.51
N PRO A 93 28.26 -16.90 -15.07
CA PRO A 93 29.23 -15.91 -14.61
C PRO A 93 28.71 -14.47 -14.67
N MET A 94 28.04 -14.09 -15.77
CA MET A 94 27.48 -12.74 -15.92
C MET A 94 26.49 -12.40 -14.81
N LEU A 95 25.57 -13.31 -14.46
CA LEU A 95 24.59 -13.11 -13.40
C LEU A 95 25.27 -13.00 -12.02
N ARG A 96 26.19 -13.92 -11.70
CA ARG A 96 26.88 -13.92 -10.39
C ARG A 96 27.78 -12.70 -10.20
N GLU A 97 28.44 -12.23 -11.26
CA GLU A 97 29.37 -11.11 -11.21
C GLU A 97 28.74 -9.76 -11.58
N PHE A 98 27.43 -9.69 -11.85
CA PHE A 98 26.76 -8.44 -12.25
C PHE A 98 26.90 -7.33 -11.20
N HIS A 99 26.92 -7.69 -9.92
CA HIS A 99 27.18 -6.73 -8.84
C HIS A 99 28.59 -6.10 -8.89
N VAL A 100 29.56 -6.75 -9.55
CA VAL A 100 30.92 -6.25 -9.79
C VAL A 100 30.96 -5.35 -11.04
N THR A 101 30.16 -5.65 -12.07
CA THR A 101 30.08 -4.80 -13.27
C THR A 101 29.59 -3.39 -12.94
N MET A 102 28.79 -3.24 -11.87
CA MET A 102 28.40 -1.94 -11.32
C MET A 102 29.57 -1.03 -10.87
N ASP A 103 30.77 -1.59 -10.65
CA ASP A 103 31.99 -0.81 -10.35
C ASP A 103 32.80 -0.46 -11.62
N GLN A 104 32.55 -1.14 -12.73
CA GLN A 104 33.34 -1.05 -13.96
C GLN A 104 32.86 0.12 -14.84
N ASP A 105 33.66 1.18 -14.93
CA ASP A 105 33.32 2.33 -15.77
C ASP A 105 33.20 1.93 -17.25
N GLY A 106 32.12 2.36 -17.91
CA GLY A 106 31.90 2.12 -19.33
C GLY A 106 31.44 0.70 -19.69
N TRP A 107 31.06 -0.13 -18.70
CA TRP A 107 30.53 -1.47 -18.99
C TRP A 107 29.22 -1.39 -19.81
N GLN A 108 29.17 -2.18 -20.88
CA GLN A 108 28.04 -2.29 -21.80
C GLN A 108 27.96 -3.73 -22.33
N TYR A 109 26.78 -4.16 -22.74
CA TYR A 109 26.57 -5.47 -23.36
C TYR A 109 25.64 -5.38 -24.57
N HIS A 110 26.15 -5.75 -25.75
CA HIS A 110 25.51 -5.54 -27.07
C HIS A 110 24.96 -6.81 -27.72
N ASP A 111 25.20 -7.98 -27.12
CA ASP A 111 24.86 -9.26 -27.75
C ASP A 111 23.43 -9.72 -27.48
N SER A 112 22.75 -9.13 -26.48
CA SER A 112 21.39 -9.51 -26.10
C SER A 112 20.39 -9.33 -27.25
N LYS A 113 19.43 -10.26 -27.36
CA LYS A 113 18.32 -10.21 -28.33
C LYS A 113 16.99 -9.81 -27.71
N GLU A 114 16.97 -9.65 -26.40
CA GLU A 114 15.78 -9.25 -25.66
C GLU A 114 15.26 -7.87 -26.05
N LYS A 115 13.99 -7.64 -25.73
CA LYS A 115 13.28 -6.39 -26.02
C LYS A 115 13.93 -5.19 -25.33
N ASP A 116 14.39 -5.38 -24.10
CA ASP A 116 14.93 -4.33 -23.25
C ASP A 116 16.47 -4.24 -23.34
N ARG A 117 17.08 -4.84 -24.38
CA ARG A 117 18.55 -4.88 -24.60
C ARG A 117 19.23 -3.51 -24.63
N GLU A 118 18.51 -2.46 -25.06
CA GLU A 118 19.06 -1.09 -25.15
C GLU A 118 19.54 -0.59 -23.78
N LEU A 119 18.93 -1.06 -22.68
CA LEU A 119 19.40 -0.78 -21.33
C LEU A 119 20.79 -1.37 -21.06
N LEU A 120 21.08 -2.56 -21.59
CA LEU A 120 22.39 -3.22 -21.46
C LEU A 120 23.44 -2.58 -22.38
N GLU A 121 23.04 -2.16 -23.58
CA GLU A 121 23.89 -1.47 -24.56
C GLU A 121 24.40 -0.12 -24.01
N HIS A 122 23.62 0.52 -23.13
CA HIS A 122 23.93 1.82 -22.52
C HIS A 122 23.99 1.77 -20.98
N PHE A 123 24.39 0.63 -20.43
CA PHE A 123 24.43 0.43 -18.98
C PHE A 123 25.49 1.30 -18.28
N ASP A 124 26.44 1.85 -19.03
CA ASP A 124 27.42 2.84 -18.57
C ASP A 124 26.77 4.12 -18.01
N CYS A 125 25.61 4.52 -18.56
CA CYS A 125 24.80 5.61 -18.01
C CYS A 125 24.31 5.29 -16.58
N VAL A 126 23.83 4.06 -16.36
CA VAL A 126 23.34 3.59 -15.05
C VAL A 126 24.49 3.56 -14.05
N ILE A 127 25.65 3.01 -14.44
CA ILE A 127 26.87 2.94 -13.60
C ILE A 127 27.33 4.34 -13.19
N THR A 128 27.33 5.29 -14.14
CA THR A 128 27.74 6.69 -13.88
C THR A 128 26.88 7.33 -12.79
N GLU A 129 25.57 7.10 -12.80
CA GLU A 129 24.65 7.63 -11.79
C GLU A 129 24.68 6.84 -10.48
N LEU A 130 24.90 5.51 -10.52
CA LEU A 130 25.07 4.69 -9.32
C LEU A 130 26.23 5.18 -8.45
N LYS A 131 27.35 5.57 -9.06
CA LYS A 131 28.53 6.08 -8.35
C LYS A 131 28.29 7.42 -7.64
N LYS A 132 27.23 8.15 -8.00
CA LYS A 132 26.84 9.41 -7.34
C LYS A 132 25.91 9.21 -6.15
N LEU A 133 25.38 8.00 -5.96
CA LEU A 133 24.50 7.70 -4.84
C LEU A 133 25.21 7.79 -3.49
N LYS A 134 24.44 8.08 -2.44
CA LYS A 134 24.93 7.96 -1.06
C LYS A 134 25.36 6.52 -0.81
N LYS A 135 26.48 6.35 -0.12
CA LYS A 135 27.09 5.04 0.15
C LYS A 135 26.09 4.00 0.70
N PRO A 136 25.21 4.32 1.67
CA PRO A 136 24.21 3.36 2.16
C PRO A 136 23.27 2.82 1.07
N TYR A 137 22.84 3.67 0.13
CA TYR A 137 21.94 3.27 -0.96
C TYR A 137 22.65 2.40 -1.99
N TYR A 138 23.86 2.80 -2.37
CA TYR A 138 24.70 2.00 -3.28
C TYR A 138 24.97 0.60 -2.70
N ASP A 139 25.33 0.51 -1.42
CA ASP A 139 25.62 -0.76 -0.76
C ASP A 139 24.39 -1.68 -0.69
N ILE A 140 23.20 -1.12 -0.47
CA ILE A 140 21.94 -1.89 -0.53
C ILE A 140 21.71 -2.42 -1.94
N ILE A 141 21.80 -1.58 -2.97
CA ILE A 141 21.57 -1.99 -4.37
C ILE A 141 22.56 -3.10 -4.76
N LYS A 142 23.83 -2.94 -4.41
CA LYS A 142 24.89 -3.91 -4.72
C LYS A 142 24.66 -5.25 -4.02
N ASP A 143 24.30 -5.24 -2.74
CA ASP A 143 23.99 -6.45 -1.97
C ASP A 143 22.77 -7.19 -2.55
N MET A 144 21.69 -6.46 -2.89
CA MET A 144 20.51 -7.07 -3.53
C MET A 144 20.83 -7.65 -4.90
N THR A 145 21.65 -6.95 -5.69
CA THR A 145 22.11 -7.42 -7.00
C THR A 145 22.93 -8.70 -6.86
N PHE A 146 23.82 -8.78 -5.86
CA PHE A 146 24.59 -9.98 -5.57
C PHE A 146 23.70 -11.17 -5.20
N LYS A 147 22.75 -10.98 -4.29
CA LYS A 147 21.83 -12.06 -3.87
C LYS A 147 20.93 -12.52 -5.03
N MET A 148 20.35 -11.58 -5.77
CA MET A 148 19.45 -11.87 -6.89
C MET A 148 20.19 -12.55 -8.05
N GLY A 149 21.40 -12.07 -8.39
CA GLY A 149 22.23 -12.66 -9.44
C GLY A 149 22.65 -14.10 -9.14
N ASN A 150 22.96 -14.41 -7.87
CA ASN A 150 23.22 -15.80 -7.46
C ASN A 150 21.97 -16.68 -7.54
N GLY A 151 20.83 -16.20 -7.04
CA GLY A 151 19.57 -16.94 -7.10
C GLY A 151 19.13 -17.24 -8.54
N MET A 152 19.18 -16.23 -9.41
CA MET A 152 18.89 -16.39 -10.85
C MET A 152 19.86 -17.36 -11.54
N ALA A 153 21.15 -17.31 -11.20
CA ALA A 153 22.13 -18.25 -11.72
C ALA A 153 21.84 -19.70 -11.26
N ASP A 154 21.50 -19.90 -9.98
CA ASP A 154 21.14 -21.20 -9.44
C ASP A 154 19.90 -21.77 -10.15
N TYR A 155 18.89 -20.93 -10.41
CA TYR A 155 17.69 -21.33 -11.16
C TYR A 155 17.96 -21.64 -12.63
N ALA A 156 18.75 -20.81 -13.32
CA ALA A 156 19.12 -21.04 -14.71
C ALA A 156 19.88 -22.37 -14.90
N GLN A 157 20.58 -22.85 -13.86
CA GLN A 157 21.28 -24.13 -13.85
C GLN A 157 20.39 -25.31 -13.40
N ASN A 158 19.22 -25.05 -12.80
CA ASN A 158 18.35 -26.08 -12.25
C ASN A 158 17.55 -26.78 -13.37
N THR A 159 18.22 -27.72 -14.03
CA THR A 159 17.65 -28.50 -15.15
C THR A 159 16.43 -29.31 -14.72
N GLU A 160 16.37 -29.74 -13.45
CA GLU A 160 15.24 -30.50 -12.91
C GLU A 160 13.98 -29.65 -12.82
N MET A 161 14.08 -28.42 -12.28
CA MET A 161 12.94 -27.49 -12.22
C MET A 161 12.50 -27.04 -13.61
N ILE A 162 13.44 -26.84 -14.54
CA ILE A 162 13.11 -26.49 -15.94
C ILE A 162 12.32 -27.62 -16.61
N GLN A 163 12.71 -28.88 -16.40
CA GLN A 163 12.05 -30.03 -17.03
C GLN A 163 10.73 -30.40 -16.33
N ASN A 164 10.72 -30.41 -15.00
CA ASN A 164 9.62 -30.97 -14.21
C ASN A 164 8.68 -29.89 -13.62
N GLY A 165 9.04 -28.61 -13.74
CA GLY A 165 8.36 -27.50 -13.08
C GLY A 165 8.64 -27.44 -11.57
N VAL A 166 7.99 -26.50 -10.91
CA VAL A 166 8.04 -26.36 -9.44
C VAL A 166 7.26 -27.51 -8.78
N GLN A 167 7.85 -28.19 -7.78
CA GLN A 167 7.22 -29.36 -7.15
C GLN A 167 6.40 -28.97 -5.91
N THR A 168 7.00 -28.27 -4.95
CA THR A 168 6.35 -27.96 -3.66
C THR A 168 6.01 -26.48 -3.49
N ILE A 169 5.13 -26.17 -2.54
CA ILE A 169 4.82 -24.78 -2.19
C ILE A 169 6.07 -24.06 -1.64
N GLU A 170 6.95 -24.76 -0.92
CA GLU A 170 8.19 -24.18 -0.42
C GLU A 170 9.16 -23.81 -1.54
N GLU A 171 9.29 -24.64 -2.58
CA GLU A 171 10.08 -24.29 -3.78
C GLU A 171 9.49 -23.08 -4.50
N TYR A 172 8.16 -23.03 -4.60
CA TYR A 172 7.45 -21.89 -5.18
C TYR A 172 7.70 -20.60 -4.41
N GLU A 173 7.67 -20.66 -3.09
CA GLU A 173 7.95 -19.52 -2.22
C GLU A 173 9.43 -19.13 -2.25
N LEU A 174 10.33 -20.10 -2.31
CA LEU A 174 11.76 -19.84 -2.47
C LEU A 174 12.04 -19.15 -3.81
N TYR A 175 11.37 -19.55 -4.89
CA TYR A 175 11.47 -18.86 -6.18
C TYR A 175 10.98 -17.42 -6.07
N CYS A 176 9.77 -17.21 -5.55
CA CYS A 176 9.23 -15.87 -5.34
C CYS A 176 10.11 -15.01 -4.42
N HIS A 177 10.79 -15.60 -3.44
CA HIS A 177 11.74 -14.90 -2.57
C HIS A 177 12.91 -14.33 -3.38
N TYR A 178 13.54 -15.13 -4.24
CA TYR A 178 14.69 -14.68 -5.01
C TYR A 178 14.33 -13.59 -6.04
N VAL A 179 13.20 -13.72 -6.73
CA VAL A 179 12.84 -12.79 -7.83
C VAL A 179 12.05 -11.56 -7.38
N ALA A 180 11.37 -11.61 -6.22
CA ALA A 180 10.53 -10.51 -5.74
C ALA A 180 10.72 -10.18 -4.25
N GLY A 181 10.95 -11.19 -3.39
CA GLY A 181 11.22 -10.97 -1.96
C GLY A 181 12.46 -10.12 -1.72
N LEU A 182 13.58 -10.42 -2.41
CA LEU A 182 14.81 -9.63 -2.36
C LEU A 182 14.62 -8.18 -2.83
N VAL A 183 13.75 -7.97 -3.84
CA VAL A 183 13.40 -6.62 -4.29
C VAL A 183 12.67 -5.86 -3.18
N GLY A 184 11.73 -6.53 -2.50
CA GLY A 184 11.09 -6.02 -1.30
C GLY A 184 12.08 -5.66 -0.19
N GLU A 185 13.06 -6.53 0.09
CA GLU A 185 14.12 -6.30 1.09
C GLU A 185 14.90 -5.03 0.77
N GLY A 186 15.37 -4.90 -0.48
CA GLY A 186 16.09 -3.72 -0.97
C GLY A 186 15.28 -2.44 -0.82
N LEU A 187 14.02 -2.45 -1.28
CA LEU A 187 13.12 -1.29 -1.17
C LEU A 187 12.86 -0.91 0.30
N THR A 188 12.63 -1.89 1.17
CA THR A 188 12.41 -1.65 2.60
C THR A 188 13.65 -1.00 3.23
N ARG A 189 14.85 -1.52 2.93
CA ARG A 189 16.11 -0.95 3.43
C ARG A 189 16.35 0.46 2.92
N LEU A 190 16.05 0.76 1.65
CA LEU A 190 16.12 2.12 1.09
C LEU A 190 15.13 3.07 1.81
N LEU A 191 13.88 2.65 1.99
CA LEU A 191 12.83 3.41 2.67
C LEU A 191 13.14 3.71 4.14
N VAL A 192 13.71 2.74 4.86
CA VAL A 192 14.14 2.93 6.25
C VAL A 192 15.37 3.82 6.32
N ALA A 193 16.36 3.62 5.45
CA ALA A 193 17.57 4.43 5.42
C ALA A 193 17.32 5.89 5.01
N SER A 194 16.24 6.18 4.27
CA SER A 194 15.80 7.55 3.95
C SER A 194 14.86 8.16 4.99
N ASN A 195 14.54 7.45 6.08
CA ASN A 195 13.57 7.85 7.11
C ASN A 195 12.12 8.04 6.60
N LEU A 196 11.77 7.52 5.42
CA LEU A 196 10.43 7.61 4.84
C LEU A 196 9.49 6.49 5.31
N ALA A 197 10.04 5.48 5.98
CA ALA A 197 9.30 4.39 6.59
C ALA A 197 9.66 4.21 8.07
N ASN A 198 8.81 3.48 8.80
CA ASN A 198 9.07 3.13 10.19
C ASN A 198 10.26 2.16 10.29
N PRO A 199 11.32 2.47 11.07
CA PRO A 199 12.47 1.59 11.23
C PRO A 199 12.14 0.17 11.69
N LYS A 200 11.02 0.00 12.43
CA LYS A 200 10.54 -1.33 12.86
C LYS A 200 10.20 -2.28 11.72
N LEU A 201 9.99 -1.77 10.50
CA LEU A 201 9.82 -2.64 9.33
C LEU A 201 11.09 -3.44 9.03
N GLY A 202 12.28 -2.89 9.31
CA GLY A 202 13.54 -3.61 9.17
C GLY A 202 13.72 -4.77 10.15
N GLU A 203 12.93 -4.81 11.23
CA GLU A 203 12.92 -5.90 12.23
C GLU A 203 11.92 -7.01 11.89
N ARG A 204 11.15 -6.85 10.79
CA ARG A 204 10.04 -7.74 10.40
C ARG A 204 10.17 -8.18 8.94
N PRO A 205 11.20 -8.99 8.60
CA PRO A 205 11.44 -9.42 7.22
C PRO A 205 10.26 -10.19 6.62
N GLU A 206 9.44 -10.84 7.45
CA GLU A 206 8.23 -11.54 7.02
C GLU A 206 7.22 -10.63 6.30
N LEU A 207 7.09 -9.37 6.74
CA LEU A 207 6.18 -8.42 6.11
C LEU A 207 6.66 -8.00 4.73
N THR A 208 7.97 -7.79 4.62
CA THR A 208 8.63 -7.45 3.36
C THR A 208 8.57 -8.62 2.37
N GLU A 209 8.75 -9.84 2.87
CA GLU A 209 8.61 -11.06 2.07
C GLU A 209 7.19 -11.17 1.52
N SER A 210 6.17 -11.01 2.36
CA SER A 210 4.76 -11.05 1.94
C SER A 210 4.43 -10.00 0.87
N MET A 211 5.04 -8.80 0.91
CA MET A 211 4.88 -7.78 -0.13
C MET A 211 5.39 -8.24 -1.50
N GLY A 212 6.56 -8.88 -1.56
CA GLY A 212 7.13 -9.42 -2.79
C GLY A 212 6.35 -10.64 -3.29
N GLN A 213 6.06 -11.58 -2.40
CA GLN A 213 5.30 -12.79 -2.67
C GLN A 213 3.91 -12.45 -3.24
N PHE A 214 3.17 -11.51 -2.66
CA PHE A 214 1.83 -11.20 -3.13
C PHE A 214 1.81 -10.68 -4.58
N LEU A 215 2.77 -9.82 -4.94
CA LEU A 215 2.91 -9.33 -6.31
C LEU A 215 3.31 -10.45 -7.28
N GLN A 216 4.32 -11.23 -6.92
CA GLN A 216 4.86 -12.26 -7.81
C GLN A 216 3.86 -13.40 -8.03
N LYS A 217 3.22 -13.89 -6.95
CA LYS A 217 2.18 -14.92 -7.05
C LYS A 217 1.00 -14.44 -7.89
N THR A 218 0.63 -13.16 -7.79
CA THR A 218 -0.43 -12.58 -8.63
C THR A 218 -0.05 -12.56 -10.11
N ASN A 219 1.20 -12.21 -10.44
CA ASN A 219 1.68 -12.24 -11.82
C ASN A 219 1.68 -13.67 -12.37
N ILE A 220 2.24 -14.63 -11.63
CA ILE A 220 2.28 -16.05 -12.02
C ILE A 220 0.87 -16.61 -12.26
N ILE A 221 -0.11 -16.23 -11.43
CA ILE A 221 -1.50 -16.66 -11.62
C ILE A 221 -2.08 -16.11 -12.92
N ARG A 222 -1.86 -14.81 -13.19
CA ARG A 222 -2.39 -14.12 -14.36
C ARG A 222 -1.75 -14.59 -15.67
N ASP A 223 -0.45 -14.88 -15.63
CA ASP A 223 0.39 -15.08 -16.81
C ASP A 223 0.53 -16.57 -17.20
N ILE A 224 -0.15 -17.49 -16.50
CA ILE A 224 -0.11 -18.96 -16.74
C ILE A 224 -0.21 -19.37 -18.22
N HIS A 225 -1.01 -18.69 -19.03
CA HIS A 225 -1.12 -18.99 -20.46
C HIS A 225 0.16 -18.63 -21.23
N GLU A 226 0.69 -17.42 -21.02
CA GLU A 226 1.93 -16.96 -21.66
C GLU A 226 3.13 -17.79 -21.18
N ASP A 227 3.19 -18.09 -19.88
CA ASP A 227 4.21 -18.97 -19.31
C ASP A 227 4.17 -20.38 -19.91
N TRP A 228 2.97 -20.91 -20.17
CA TRP A 228 2.83 -22.20 -20.83
C TRP A 228 3.29 -22.19 -22.28
N GLU A 229 2.97 -21.14 -23.05
CA GLU A 229 3.44 -20.99 -24.43
C GLU A 229 4.97 -20.94 -24.51
N ASP A 230 5.61 -20.34 -23.49
CA ASP A 230 7.06 -20.27 -23.35
C ASP A 230 7.69 -21.52 -22.71
N GLY A 231 6.89 -22.54 -22.36
CA GLY A 231 7.35 -23.79 -21.77
C GLY A 231 7.70 -23.73 -20.28
N ARG A 232 7.34 -22.65 -19.58
CA ARG A 232 7.54 -22.45 -18.14
C ARG A 232 6.39 -23.06 -17.33
N ARG A 233 6.70 -23.57 -16.13
CA ARG A 233 5.75 -24.31 -15.26
C ARG A 233 5.88 -23.86 -13.79
N TRP A 234 5.25 -22.74 -13.45
CA TRP A 234 5.41 -22.08 -12.15
C TRP A 234 4.45 -22.52 -11.06
N TYR A 235 3.27 -23.04 -11.40
CA TYR A 235 2.37 -23.55 -10.37
C TYR A 235 2.99 -24.79 -9.73
N PRO A 236 3.07 -24.88 -8.40
CA PRO A 236 3.66 -26.03 -7.74
C PRO A 236 2.81 -27.29 -7.96
N LYS A 237 3.46 -28.42 -8.21
CA LYS A 237 2.81 -29.74 -8.35
C LYS A 237 1.93 -30.09 -7.18
N GLU A 238 2.34 -29.74 -5.97
CA GLU A 238 1.55 -29.90 -4.75
C GLU A 238 0.17 -29.22 -4.83
N ILE A 239 0.01 -28.17 -5.62
CA ILE A 239 -1.28 -27.52 -5.88
C ILE A 239 -1.97 -28.15 -7.08
N TRP A 240 -1.35 -28.09 -8.28
CA TRP A 240 -2.08 -28.45 -9.50
C TRP A 240 -2.44 -29.94 -9.59
N SER A 241 -1.63 -30.82 -9.00
CA SER A 241 -1.90 -32.28 -9.03
C SER A 241 -3.10 -32.72 -8.19
N LYS A 242 -3.65 -31.83 -7.35
CA LYS A 242 -4.93 -32.07 -6.66
C LYS A 242 -6.13 -32.01 -7.60
N HIS A 243 -5.98 -31.33 -8.74
CA HIS A 243 -7.07 -31.00 -9.67
C HIS A 243 -6.97 -31.78 -10.98
N VAL A 244 -5.76 -32.00 -11.49
CA VAL A 244 -5.51 -32.75 -12.74
C VAL A 244 -4.34 -33.72 -12.59
N GLU A 245 -4.32 -34.80 -13.39
CA GLU A 245 -3.25 -35.81 -13.34
C GLU A 245 -1.97 -35.33 -14.04
N ARG A 246 -2.12 -34.57 -15.12
CA ARG A 246 -1.00 -34.03 -15.91
C ARG A 246 -1.09 -32.51 -16.02
N TRP A 247 0.07 -31.86 -16.07
CA TRP A 247 0.17 -30.41 -16.26
C TRP A 247 -0.59 -29.93 -17.51
N GLU A 248 -0.46 -30.66 -18.62
CA GLU A 248 -1.07 -30.27 -19.90
C GLU A 248 -2.61 -30.27 -19.84
N ASP A 249 -3.20 -31.03 -18.93
CA ASP A 249 -4.65 -31.13 -18.77
C ASP A 249 -5.26 -29.80 -18.29
N LEU A 250 -4.49 -28.91 -17.62
CA LEU A 250 -4.97 -27.57 -17.25
C LEU A 250 -5.42 -26.73 -18.46
N PHE A 251 -4.84 -27.01 -19.63
CA PHE A 251 -5.08 -26.25 -20.86
C PHE A 251 -6.07 -26.93 -21.79
N ASP A 252 -6.39 -28.22 -21.56
CA ASP A 252 -7.42 -28.94 -22.32
C ASP A 252 -8.83 -28.48 -21.89
N PRO A 253 -9.67 -28.00 -22.82
CA PRO A 253 -11.06 -27.61 -22.54
C PRO A 253 -11.89 -28.68 -21.80
N LYS A 254 -11.54 -29.97 -21.93
CA LYS A 254 -12.20 -31.08 -21.23
C LYS A 254 -12.11 -30.97 -19.70
N TYR A 255 -11.00 -30.44 -19.18
CA TYR A 255 -10.74 -30.32 -17.73
C TYR A 255 -10.95 -28.89 -17.24
N ARG A 256 -11.74 -28.08 -17.95
CA ARG A 256 -11.87 -26.65 -17.66
C ARG A 256 -12.37 -26.36 -16.25
N THR A 257 -13.25 -27.20 -15.68
CA THR A 257 -13.72 -27.04 -14.30
C THR A 257 -12.57 -27.23 -13.31
N GLN A 258 -11.81 -28.31 -13.44
CA GLN A 258 -10.66 -28.62 -12.59
C GLN A 258 -9.55 -27.57 -12.72
N ALA A 259 -9.29 -27.09 -13.93
CA ALA A 259 -8.31 -26.03 -14.15
C ALA A 259 -8.73 -24.72 -13.47
N VAL A 260 -10.03 -24.40 -13.47
CA VAL A 260 -10.56 -23.24 -12.74
C VAL A 260 -10.47 -23.43 -11.21
N GLU A 261 -10.69 -24.64 -10.71
CA GLU A 261 -10.51 -24.97 -9.27
C GLU A 261 -9.03 -24.90 -8.86
N CYS A 262 -8.11 -25.27 -9.76
CA CYS A 262 -6.67 -25.06 -9.56
C CYS A 262 -6.31 -23.57 -9.47
N ILE A 263 -6.91 -22.71 -10.30
CA ILE A 263 -6.72 -21.26 -10.21
C ILE A 263 -7.27 -20.74 -8.86
N SER A 264 -8.42 -21.24 -8.41
CA SER A 264 -8.97 -20.90 -7.09
C SER A 264 -7.99 -21.24 -5.95
N ASP A 265 -7.31 -22.38 -6.03
CA ASP A 265 -6.30 -22.83 -5.05
C ASP A 265 -5.06 -21.92 -5.06
N MET A 266 -4.56 -21.54 -6.23
CA MET A 266 -3.45 -20.58 -6.34
C MET A 266 -3.82 -19.19 -5.82
N VAL A 267 -5.05 -18.72 -6.10
CA VAL A 267 -5.55 -17.45 -5.54
C VAL A 267 -5.65 -17.53 -4.02
N LEU A 268 -6.09 -18.66 -3.47
CA LEU A 268 -6.12 -18.90 -2.03
C LEU A 268 -4.71 -18.79 -1.41
N ASP A 269 -3.71 -19.39 -2.06
CA ASP A 269 -2.30 -19.30 -1.64
C ASP A 269 -1.75 -17.86 -1.71
N ALA A 270 -2.11 -17.07 -2.72
CA ALA A 270 -1.72 -15.66 -2.80
C ALA A 270 -2.41 -14.79 -1.74
N LEU A 271 -3.70 -15.01 -1.46
CA LEU A 271 -4.49 -14.20 -0.52
C LEU A 271 -3.96 -14.25 0.92
N LYS A 272 -3.15 -15.24 1.30
CA LYS A 272 -2.60 -15.37 2.65
C LYS A 272 -1.64 -14.23 3.04
N HIS A 273 -1.12 -13.50 2.05
CA HIS A 273 -0.16 -12.41 2.22
C HIS A 273 -0.82 -11.04 2.45
N VAL A 274 -2.13 -10.93 2.23
CA VAL A 274 -2.84 -9.63 2.20
C VAL A 274 -2.77 -8.91 3.55
N GLU A 275 -2.97 -9.62 4.66
CA GLU A 275 -2.90 -9.00 6.00
C GLU A 275 -1.53 -8.39 6.28
N ASP A 276 -0.46 -9.11 5.91
CA ASP A 276 0.91 -8.64 6.09
C ASP A 276 1.22 -7.44 5.18
N CYS A 277 0.74 -7.45 3.93
CA CYS A 277 0.86 -6.30 3.04
C CYS A 277 0.17 -5.06 3.62
N LEU A 278 -1.05 -5.20 4.12
CA LEU A 278 -1.79 -4.09 4.75
C LEU A 278 -1.06 -3.57 5.99
N PHE A 279 -0.50 -4.47 6.81
CA PHE A 279 0.29 -4.09 7.98
C PHE A 279 1.61 -3.38 7.59
N TYR A 280 2.31 -3.88 6.57
CA TYR A 280 3.53 -3.27 6.04
C TYR A 280 3.26 -1.83 5.56
N MET A 281 2.22 -1.64 4.77
CA MET A 281 1.85 -0.33 4.21
C MET A 281 1.43 0.68 5.28
N ALA A 282 0.91 0.21 6.42
CA ALA A 282 0.64 1.05 7.59
C ALA A 282 1.91 1.63 8.24
N GLY A 283 3.08 1.06 7.95
CA GLY A 283 4.38 1.53 8.44
C GLY A 283 5.01 2.67 7.63
N MET A 284 4.38 3.12 6.53
CA MET A 284 4.89 4.22 5.72
C MET A 284 4.64 5.58 6.40
N ARG A 285 5.64 6.47 6.38
CA ARG A 285 5.57 7.81 6.99
C ARG A 285 5.42 8.94 5.96
N ASP A 286 5.92 8.72 4.76
CA ASP A 286 5.84 9.65 3.64
C ASP A 286 4.73 9.23 2.65
N GLN A 287 3.99 10.21 2.14
CA GLN A 287 2.86 9.96 1.25
C GLN A 287 3.29 9.36 -0.10
N SER A 288 4.41 9.81 -0.66
CA SER A 288 4.91 9.26 -1.92
C SER A 288 5.43 7.83 -1.76
N ALA A 289 6.08 7.54 -0.63
CA ALA A 289 6.48 6.18 -0.27
C ALA A 289 5.26 5.26 -0.08
N PHE A 290 4.22 5.75 0.60
CA PHE A 290 2.95 5.04 0.73
C PHE A 290 2.33 4.76 -0.64
N ASN A 291 2.19 5.78 -1.51
CA ASN A 291 1.64 5.61 -2.86
C ASN A 291 2.43 4.57 -3.67
N PHE A 292 3.76 4.62 -3.58
CA PHE A 292 4.67 3.72 -4.28
C PHE A 292 4.45 2.25 -3.91
N VAL A 293 4.27 1.95 -2.61
CA VAL A 293 4.01 0.58 -2.16
C VAL A 293 2.53 0.19 -2.28
N ALA A 294 1.59 1.14 -2.16
CA ALA A 294 0.16 0.87 -2.13
C ALA A 294 -0.43 0.56 -3.50
N ILE A 295 -0.06 1.33 -4.53
CA ILE A 295 -0.65 1.19 -5.87
C ILE A 295 -0.44 -0.23 -6.44
N PRO A 296 0.78 -0.81 -6.45
CA PRO A 296 0.99 -2.16 -6.97
C PRO A 296 0.18 -3.22 -6.22
N GLN A 297 0.10 -3.11 -4.88
CA GLN A 297 -0.62 -4.09 -4.07
C GLN A 297 -2.14 -4.00 -4.27
N ALA A 298 -2.67 -2.79 -4.44
CA ALA A 298 -4.07 -2.59 -4.77
C ALA A 298 -4.43 -3.10 -6.18
N MET A 299 -3.51 -2.95 -7.15
CA MET A 299 -3.66 -3.55 -8.48
C MET A 299 -3.58 -5.08 -8.42
N ALA A 300 -2.74 -5.64 -7.55
CA ALA A 300 -2.59 -7.09 -7.39
C ALA A 300 -3.88 -7.73 -6.86
N ILE A 301 -4.49 -7.21 -5.79
CA ILE A 301 -5.77 -7.74 -5.29
C ILE A 301 -6.91 -7.63 -6.31
N ALA A 302 -6.93 -6.56 -7.11
CA ALA A 302 -7.88 -6.41 -8.22
C ALA A 302 -7.64 -7.45 -9.33
N THR A 303 -6.38 -7.73 -9.63
CA THR A 303 -5.98 -8.73 -10.63
C THR A 303 -6.31 -10.14 -10.15
N LEU A 304 -6.08 -10.47 -8.88
CA LEU A 304 -6.50 -11.74 -8.30
C LEU A 304 -8.00 -11.93 -8.39
N GLU A 305 -8.80 -10.89 -8.10
CA GLU A 305 -10.25 -10.95 -8.26
C GLU A 305 -10.68 -11.18 -9.71
N LEU A 306 -9.95 -10.62 -10.68
CA LEU A 306 -10.18 -10.84 -12.11
C LEU A 306 -9.80 -12.27 -12.53
N CYS A 307 -8.74 -12.85 -11.98
CA CYS A 307 -8.30 -14.20 -12.28
C CYS A 307 -9.18 -15.27 -11.58
N PHE A 308 -9.69 -14.94 -10.40
CA PHE A 308 -10.48 -15.86 -9.59
C PHE A 308 -11.72 -16.36 -10.32
N ARG A 309 -11.78 -17.69 -10.47
CA ARG A 309 -12.84 -18.41 -11.19
C ARG A 309 -13.07 -17.95 -12.63
N ASN A 310 -12.04 -17.42 -13.29
CA ASN A 310 -12.11 -16.92 -14.65
C ASN A 310 -11.38 -17.85 -15.63
N PRO A 311 -12.10 -18.64 -16.46
CA PRO A 311 -11.47 -19.58 -17.39
C PRO A 311 -10.63 -18.88 -18.46
N ALA A 312 -10.86 -17.59 -18.74
CA ALA A 312 -10.12 -16.86 -19.76
C ALA A 312 -8.62 -16.72 -19.45
N VAL A 313 -8.22 -16.87 -18.17
CA VAL A 313 -6.81 -16.85 -17.73
C VAL A 313 -6.00 -17.98 -18.38
N LEU A 314 -6.65 -19.09 -18.71
CA LEU A 314 -6.01 -20.27 -19.34
C LEU A 314 -5.84 -20.12 -20.85
N GLU A 315 -6.44 -19.09 -21.44
CA GLU A 315 -6.52 -18.90 -22.90
C GLU A 315 -5.87 -17.58 -23.36
N ARG A 316 -5.63 -16.65 -22.43
CA ARG A 316 -5.01 -15.35 -22.69
C ARG A 316 -4.64 -14.64 -21.40
N ASN A 317 -3.74 -13.67 -21.50
CA ASN A 317 -3.46 -12.75 -20.41
C ASN A 317 -4.65 -11.80 -20.14
N VAL A 318 -5.23 -11.91 -18.94
CA VAL A 318 -6.32 -11.05 -18.49
C VAL A 318 -5.79 -9.83 -17.76
N LYS A 319 -6.32 -8.64 -18.08
CA LYS A 319 -5.86 -7.37 -17.51
C LYS A 319 -7.03 -6.56 -16.99
N ILE A 320 -6.82 -5.91 -15.85
CA ILE A 320 -7.75 -4.90 -15.35
C ILE A 320 -7.92 -3.79 -16.40
N THR A 321 -9.10 -3.20 -16.48
CA THR A 321 -9.35 -2.14 -17.44
C THR A 321 -8.54 -0.89 -17.07
N LYS A 322 -8.26 -0.02 -18.05
CA LYS A 322 -7.58 1.25 -17.77
C LYS A 322 -8.40 2.13 -16.82
N GLY A 323 -9.73 2.07 -16.89
CA GLY A 323 -10.61 2.80 -15.99
C GLY A 323 -10.53 2.31 -14.55
N ASP A 324 -10.53 0.99 -14.35
CA ASP A 324 -10.35 0.39 -13.03
C ASP A 324 -8.96 0.70 -12.47
N ALA A 325 -7.91 0.62 -13.30
CA ALA A 325 -6.56 0.99 -12.90
C ALA A 325 -6.48 2.45 -12.42
N CYS A 326 -7.03 3.41 -13.17
CA CYS A 326 -7.10 4.81 -12.74
C CYS A 326 -7.92 4.99 -11.45
N GLN A 327 -9.02 4.28 -11.29
CA GLN A 327 -9.82 4.33 -10.06
C GLN A 327 -9.02 3.82 -8.85
N ILE A 328 -8.38 2.66 -8.99
CA ILE A 328 -7.54 2.07 -7.95
C ILE A 328 -6.40 3.03 -7.59
N MET A 329 -5.73 3.63 -8.57
CA MET A 329 -4.67 4.59 -8.33
C MET A 329 -5.19 5.80 -7.53
N LEU A 330 -6.32 6.40 -7.91
CA LEU A 330 -6.95 7.52 -7.17
C LEU A 330 -7.32 7.15 -5.73
N GLU A 331 -7.80 5.94 -5.50
CA GLU A 331 -8.21 5.49 -4.16
C GLU A 331 -6.98 5.14 -3.30
N SER A 332 -5.95 4.55 -3.91
CA SER A 332 -4.75 4.05 -3.21
C SER A 332 -3.75 5.15 -2.85
N THR A 333 -3.91 6.37 -3.38
CA THR A 333 -3.03 7.51 -3.07
C THR A 333 -3.53 8.41 -1.94
N GLN A 334 -4.73 8.15 -1.40
CA GLN A 334 -5.34 9.04 -0.41
C GLN A 334 -4.84 8.78 1.01
N ASN A 335 -5.10 7.57 1.52
CA ASN A 335 -4.66 7.13 2.85
C ASN A 335 -4.91 5.62 3.01
N LEU A 336 -4.39 5.07 4.11
CA LEU A 336 -4.51 3.65 4.44
C LEU A 336 -5.96 3.18 4.59
N GLN A 337 -6.88 4.02 5.10
CA GLN A 337 -8.28 3.62 5.26
C GLN A 337 -8.95 3.40 3.90
N VAL A 338 -8.74 4.30 2.95
CA VAL A 338 -9.28 4.16 1.59
C VAL A 338 -8.67 2.95 0.90
N LEU A 339 -7.36 2.72 1.03
CA LEU A 339 -6.69 1.53 0.54
C LEU A 339 -7.32 0.25 1.11
N CYS A 340 -7.54 0.21 2.43
CA CYS A 340 -8.22 -0.90 3.10
C CYS A 340 -9.63 -1.15 2.53
N GLU A 341 -10.40 -0.11 2.19
CA GLU A 341 -11.69 -0.28 1.51
C GLU A 341 -11.54 -0.89 0.10
N VAL A 342 -10.46 -0.58 -0.62
CA VAL A 342 -10.14 -1.23 -1.91
C VAL A 342 -9.94 -2.73 -1.73
N PHE A 343 -9.11 -3.13 -0.76
CA PHE A 343 -8.88 -4.54 -0.44
C PHE A 343 -10.17 -5.24 0.01
N ARG A 344 -10.95 -4.60 0.89
CA ARG A 344 -12.26 -5.13 1.33
C ARG A 344 -13.22 -5.30 0.14
N ARG A 345 -13.29 -4.33 -0.76
CA ARG A 345 -14.14 -4.40 -1.96
C ARG A 345 -13.79 -5.62 -2.82
N TYR A 346 -12.51 -5.86 -3.07
CA TYR A 346 -12.09 -7.00 -3.89
C TYR A 346 -12.21 -8.34 -3.15
N ALA A 347 -11.92 -8.40 -1.85
CA ALA A 347 -12.19 -9.58 -1.02
C ALA A 347 -13.68 -9.97 -1.06
N ARG A 348 -14.60 -9.00 -0.97
CA ARG A 348 -16.04 -9.23 -1.11
C ARG A 348 -16.46 -9.70 -2.49
N ARG A 349 -15.82 -9.17 -3.55
CA ARG A 349 -16.08 -9.62 -4.92
C ARG A 349 -15.63 -11.06 -5.14
N ILE A 350 -14.45 -11.44 -4.61
CA ILE A 350 -13.98 -12.84 -4.59
C ILE A 350 -14.99 -13.72 -3.85
N GLN A 351 -15.39 -13.31 -2.64
CA GLN A 351 -16.39 -14.05 -1.85
C GLN A 351 -17.73 -14.21 -2.61
N LYS A 352 -18.18 -13.19 -3.33
CA LYS A 352 -19.41 -13.24 -4.14
C LYS A 352 -19.27 -14.16 -5.37
N LYS A 353 -18.08 -14.25 -5.97
CA LYS A 353 -17.77 -15.16 -7.08
C LYS A 353 -17.56 -16.61 -6.61
N ASN A 354 -17.31 -16.82 -5.31
CA ASN A 354 -16.99 -18.12 -4.75
C ASN A 354 -18.17 -19.10 -4.94
N ASP A 355 -17.89 -20.35 -5.30
CA ASP A 355 -18.89 -21.35 -5.66
C ASP A 355 -18.84 -22.51 -4.65
N PRO A 356 -19.97 -22.89 -4.03
CA PRO A 356 -20.01 -24.00 -3.07
C PRO A 356 -19.53 -25.35 -3.60
N ARG A 357 -19.44 -25.52 -4.92
CA ARG A 357 -18.92 -26.75 -5.56
C ARG A 357 -17.40 -26.80 -5.62
N ASP A 358 -16.73 -25.67 -5.46
CA ASP A 358 -15.26 -25.58 -5.46
C ASP A 358 -14.70 -26.28 -4.21
N PRO A 359 -13.71 -27.17 -4.34
CA PRO A 359 -13.10 -27.85 -3.18
C PRO A 359 -12.50 -26.85 -2.17
N ASN A 360 -12.10 -25.66 -2.62
CA ASN A 360 -11.49 -24.62 -1.80
C ASN A 360 -12.51 -23.62 -1.22
N PHE A 361 -13.82 -23.83 -1.42
CA PHE A 361 -14.87 -22.87 -1.05
C PHE A 361 -14.77 -22.34 0.38
N LEU A 362 -14.61 -23.23 1.36
CA LEU A 362 -14.54 -22.87 2.78
C LEU A 362 -13.25 -22.11 3.11
N ALA A 363 -12.11 -22.56 2.56
CA ALA A 363 -10.81 -21.94 2.79
C ALA A 363 -10.76 -20.51 2.22
N ILE A 364 -11.28 -20.32 1.00
CA ILE A 364 -11.38 -18.99 0.36
C ILE A 364 -12.29 -18.08 1.18
N SER A 365 -13.47 -18.57 1.58
CA SER A 365 -14.41 -17.79 2.40
C SER A 365 -13.78 -17.37 3.74
N ALA A 366 -13.04 -18.28 4.38
CA ALA A 366 -12.32 -18.00 5.61
C ALA A 366 -11.21 -16.96 5.41
N ARG A 367 -10.44 -17.02 4.31
CA ARG A 367 -9.40 -16.02 4.00
C ARG A 367 -10.00 -14.64 3.74
N CYS A 368 -11.03 -14.54 2.92
CA CYS A 368 -11.72 -13.27 2.69
C CYS A 368 -12.28 -12.66 3.98
N ALA A 369 -12.87 -13.49 4.86
CA ALA A 369 -13.36 -13.05 6.16
C ALA A 369 -12.22 -12.58 7.08
N LYS A 370 -11.07 -13.26 7.07
CA LYS A 370 -9.89 -12.87 7.83
C LYS A 370 -9.33 -11.51 7.38
N ILE A 371 -9.29 -11.25 6.08
CA ILE A 371 -8.92 -9.94 5.52
C ILE A 371 -9.90 -8.86 6.02
N GLU A 372 -11.21 -9.09 5.96
CA GLU A 372 -12.19 -8.13 6.47
C GLU A 372 -12.04 -7.87 7.97
N GLN A 373 -11.87 -8.93 8.76
CA GLN A 373 -11.66 -8.83 10.20
C GLN A 373 -10.39 -8.03 10.51
N PHE A 374 -9.29 -8.30 9.81
CA PHE A 374 -8.04 -7.56 9.97
C PHE A 374 -8.23 -6.07 9.67
N ILE A 375 -8.93 -5.73 8.60
CA ILE A 375 -9.23 -4.32 8.28
C ILE A 375 -10.08 -3.67 9.38
N GLU A 376 -11.08 -4.37 9.93
CA GLU A 376 -11.87 -3.87 11.07
C GLU A 376 -11.03 -3.70 12.34
N THR A 377 -9.95 -4.48 12.53
CA THR A 377 -9.02 -4.24 13.66
C THR A 377 -8.19 -2.98 13.48
N LEU A 378 -7.83 -2.63 12.24
CA LEU A 378 -7.09 -1.39 11.93
C LEU A 378 -7.99 -0.16 12.00
N PHE A 379 -9.23 -0.28 11.50
CA PHE A 379 -10.22 0.79 11.45
C PHE A 379 -11.58 0.29 11.96
N PRO A 380 -11.77 0.23 13.30
CA PRO A 380 -13.03 -0.21 13.86
C PRO A 380 -14.15 0.68 13.36
N ARG A 381 -15.14 0.10 12.67
CA ARG A 381 -16.38 0.84 12.39
C ARG A 381 -17.01 1.22 13.72
N GLN A 382 -17.01 2.51 14.00
CA GLN A 382 -17.80 3.08 15.09
C GLN A 382 -19.28 2.86 14.77
N ASP A 383 -19.87 1.77 15.26
CA ASP A 383 -21.31 1.60 15.25
C ASP A 383 -21.89 2.54 16.30
N PRO A 384 -22.65 3.59 15.93
CA PRO A 384 -23.19 4.56 16.88
C PRO A 384 -24.00 3.88 17.98
N LYS A 385 -24.64 2.74 17.68
CA LYS A 385 -25.42 1.97 18.66
C LYS A 385 -24.54 1.31 19.72
N LYS A 386 -23.37 0.79 19.34
CA LYS A 386 -22.41 0.19 20.28
C LYS A 386 -21.73 1.25 21.14
N LEU A 387 -21.34 2.39 20.55
CA LEU A 387 -20.78 3.52 21.31
C LEU A 387 -21.79 4.09 22.32
N VAL A 388 -23.06 4.21 21.95
CA VAL A 388 -24.12 4.63 22.87
C VAL A 388 -24.34 3.60 23.98
N GLN A 389 -24.24 2.30 23.70
CA GLN A 389 -24.30 1.25 24.73
C GLN A 389 -23.09 1.27 25.67
N GLU A 390 -21.88 1.44 25.15
CA GLU A 390 -20.65 1.53 25.96
C GLU A 390 -20.60 2.81 26.79
N ALA A 391 -21.06 3.94 26.25
CA ALA A 391 -21.19 5.19 26.98
C ALA A 391 -22.24 5.07 28.12
N ARG A 392 -23.38 4.42 27.86
CA ARG A 392 -24.38 4.11 28.90
C ARG A 392 -23.83 3.17 29.96
N ALA A 393 -23.08 2.13 29.57
CA ALA A 393 -22.47 1.19 30.50
C ALA A 393 -21.43 1.87 31.42
N LYS A 394 -20.61 2.79 30.87
CA LYS A 394 -19.66 3.59 31.65
C LYS A 394 -20.36 4.58 32.60
N GLN A 395 -21.46 5.21 32.18
CA GLN A 395 -22.28 6.05 33.07
C GLN A 395 -22.95 5.28 34.21
N THR A 396 -23.15 3.97 34.06
CA THR A 396 -23.78 3.14 35.11
C THR A 396 -22.76 2.71 36.18
N GLN A 397 -21.45 2.87 35.93
CA GLN A 397 -20.37 2.48 36.86
C GLN A 397 -19.80 3.63 37.70
N GLU A 398 -20.12 4.89 37.40
CA GLU A 398 -19.83 6.00 38.31
C GLU A 398 -20.88 6.05 39.42
N PRO A 399 -20.51 6.11 40.71
CA PRO A 399 -21.49 6.27 41.78
C PRO A 399 -22.11 7.66 41.66
N THR A 400 -23.30 7.74 41.07
CA THR A 400 -24.11 8.96 41.08
C THR A 400 -24.48 9.27 42.52
N MET A 401 -23.96 10.38 43.08
CA MET A 401 -24.38 10.90 44.38
C MET A 401 -25.91 10.93 44.44
N SER A 402 -26.47 10.41 45.52
CA SER A 402 -27.91 10.43 45.71
C SER A 402 -28.41 11.87 45.78
N THR A 403 -29.63 12.13 45.29
CA THR A 403 -30.27 13.45 45.34
C THR A 403 -30.33 14.02 46.76
N SER A 404 -30.37 13.17 47.79
CA SER A 404 -30.26 13.56 49.20
C SER A 404 -28.89 14.13 49.58
N GLU A 405 -27.80 13.53 49.11
CA GLU A 405 -26.43 14.00 49.41
C GLU A 405 -26.14 15.35 48.73
N THR A 406 -26.67 15.53 47.52
CA THR A 406 -26.57 16.81 46.80
C THR A 406 -27.34 17.93 47.52
N ALA A 407 -28.55 17.63 48.02
CA ALA A 407 -29.34 18.59 48.78
C ALA A 407 -28.67 18.97 50.12
N ILE A 408 -28.04 18.00 50.81
CA ILE A 408 -27.29 18.25 52.04
C ILE A 408 -26.08 19.15 51.76
N MET A 409 -25.30 18.88 50.70
CA MET A 409 -24.16 19.74 50.35
C MET A 409 -24.59 21.19 50.02
N ILE A 410 -25.67 21.38 49.27
CA ILE A 410 -26.19 22.73 48.98
C ILE A 410 -26.61 23.44 50.27
N GLY A 411 -27.27 22.72 51.19
CA GLY A 411 -27.64 23.24 52.50
C GLY A 411 -26.43 23.70 53.33
N VAL A 412 -25.36 22.90 53.35
CA VAL A 412 -24.13 23.22 54.08
C VAL A 412 -23.45 24.46 53.49
N VAL A 413 -23.33 24.54 52.15
CA VAL A 413 -22.72 25.70 51.48
C VAL A 413 -23.50 26.98 51.75
N LEU A 414 -24.84 26.94 51.67
CA LEU A 414 -25.68 28.09 51.99
C LEU A 414 -25.54 28.53 53.46
N ALA A 415 -25.46 27.58 54.39
CA ALA A 415 -25.25 27.89 55.81
C ALA A 415 -23.88 28.57 56.06
N VAL A 416 -22.82 28.09 55.40
CA VAL A 416 -21.48 28.71 55.49
C VAL A 416 -21.48 30.13 54.90
N LEU A 417 -22.13 30.33 53.75
CA LEU A 417 -22.21 31.66 53.13
C LEU A 417 -23.01 32.64 53.98
N LEU A 418 -24.14 32.21 54.56
CA LEU A 418 -24.96 33.05 55.44
C LEU A 418 -24.22 33.40 56.74
N THR A 419 -23.50 32.45 57.33
CA THR A 419 -22.71 32.71 58.53
C THR A 419 -21.55 33.67 58.25
N MET A 420 -20.81 33.48 57.15
CA MET A 420 -19.77 34.43 56.74
C MET A 420 -20.34 35.82 56.47
N THR A 421 -21.46 35.92 55.75
CA THR A 421 -22.11 37.20 55.45
C THR A 421 -22.57 37.89 56.72
N GLY A 422 -23.18 37.17 57.66
CA GLY A 422 -23.58 37.69 58.96
C GLY A 422 -22.39 38.20 59.78
N LEU A 423 -21.28 37.47 59.77
CA LEU A 423 -20.03 37.87 60.43
C LEU A 423 -19.46 39.15 59.82
N MET A 424 -19.43 39.24 58.48
CA MET A 424 -18.95 40.42 57.77
C MET A 424 -19.82 41.65 58.03
N VAL A 425 -21.16 41.50 58.01
CA VAL A 425 -22.09 42.61 58.32
C VAL A 425 -21.98 43.00 59.80
N GLY A 426 -21.83 42.05 60.71
CA GLY A 426 -21.64 42.31 62.13
C GLY A 426 -20.34 43.06 62.42
N ILE A 427 -19.23 42.68 61.79
CA ILE A 427 -17.95 43.39 61.88
C ILE A 427 -18.08 44.79 61.28
N ALA A 428 -18.71 44.94 60.11
CA ALA A 428 -18.90 46.24 59.47
C ALA A 428 -19.76 47.19 60.34
N TRP A 429 -20.82 46.67 60.98
CA TRP A 429 -21.63 47.43 61.93
C TRP A 429 -20.83 47.84 63.18
N PHE A 430 -20.05 46.91 63.76
CA PHE A 430 -19.17 47.20 64.91
C PHE A 430 -18.10 48.25 64.58
N MET A 431 -17.60 48.26 63.34
CA MET A 431 -16.64 49.25 62.83
C MET A 431 -17.30 50.57 62.38
N GLY A 432 -18.60 50.76 62.63
CA GLY A 432 -19.30 52.04 62.45
C GLY A 432 -20.02 52.24 61.12
N ALA A 433 -20.23 51.19 60.31
CA ALA A 433 -21.03 51.29 59.09
C ALA A 433 -22.54 51.48 59.41
N ARG A 434 -23.15 52.53 58.85
CA ARG A 434 -24.62 52.76 58.90
C ARG A 434 -25.27 52.27 57.62
N PHE A 435 -26.25 51.37 57.72
CA PHE A 435 -26.92 50.71 56.60
C PHE A 435 -28.25 51.38 56.18
N ASP A 436 -28.43 52.67 56.54
CA ASP A 436 -29.72 53.36 56.49
C ASP A 436 -30.28 53.55 55.06
N ASN A 437 -29.45 53.49 54.02
CA ASN A 437 -29.86 53.69 52.61
C ASN A 437 -29.61 52.49 51.67
N THR A 438 -29.09 51.36 52.17
CA THR A 438 -28.58 50.27 51.32
C THR A 438 -29.67 49.53 50.51
N PHE A 439 -30.91 49.52 50.99
CA PHE A 439 -32.02 48.82 50.34
C PHE A 439 -32.69 49.65 49.22
N SER A 440 -32.61 50.99 49.29
CA SER A 440 -33.17 51.87 48.25
C SER A 440 -32.24 52.00 47.04
N ASP A 441 -30.92 51.86 47.24
CA ASP A 441 -29.92 51.88 46.17
C ASP A 441 -29.84 50.56 45.39
N THR A 442 -30.06 49.41 46.04
CA THR A 442 -30.15 48.11 45.36
C THR A 442 -31.41 47.97 44.50
N ALA A 443 -32.54 48.54 44.93
CA ALA A 443 -33.77 48.57 44.14
C ALA A 443 -33.66 49.45 42.87
N LYS A 444 -32.85 50.52 42.89
CA LYS A 444 -32.57 51.35 41.71
C LYS A 444 -31.65 50.68 40.70
N LEU A 445 -30.74 49.81 41.15
CA LEU A 445 -29.83 49.10 40.25
C LEU A 445 -30.58 48.06 39.40
N PHE A 446 -31.51 47.31 39.99
CA PHE A 446 -32.28 46.29 39.27
C PHE A 446 -33.27 46.88 38.26
N SER A 447 -33.84 48.06 38.49
CA SER A 447 -34.77 48.71 37.55
C SER A 447 -34.10 49.32 36.31
N SER A 448 -32.78 49.60 36.36
CA SER A 448 -32.03 50.20 35.25
C SER A 448 -31.60 49.23 34.14
N SER A 449 -31.68 47.91 34.37
CA SER A 449 -31.15 46.88 33.45
C SER A 449 -32.15 46.33 32.43
N ALA A 450 -33.42 46.77 32.44
CA ALA A 450 -34.49 46.19 31.63
C ALA A 450 -34.85 46.96 30.33
N GLY A 451 -34.05 47.93 29.89
CA GLY A 451 -34.39 48.74 28.71
C GLY A 451 -33.20 49.15 27.84
N SER A 452 -32.91 48.39 26.79
CA SER A 452 -32.55 48.89 25.44
C SER A 452 -32.08 47.75 24.54
N ALA A 453 -32.97 47.30 23.65
CA ALA A 453 -32.62 46.57 22.43
C ALA A 453 -32.29 47.58 21.32
N GLY A 454 -31.25 47.33 20.53
CA GLY A 454 -30.92 48.16 19.36
C GLY A 454 -29.59 47.77 18.70
N SER A 455 -29.69 47.16 17.52
CA SER A 455 -28.62 46.66 16.64
C SER A 455 -28.15 47.76 15.63
N PRO A 456 -27.35 47.46 14.58
CA PRO A 456 -25.89 47.68 14.52
C PRO A 456 -25.41 48.54 13.31
N THR A 457 -24.19 49.10 13.35
CA THR A 457 -23.40 49.61 12.19
C THR A 457 -21.99 49.97 12.71
N SER A 458 -20.91 49.28 12.33
CA SER A 458 -20.11 49.32 11.10
C SER A 458 -19.11 50.49 11.01
N ILE A 459 -17.92 50.17 10.46
CA ILE A 459 -16.95 51.02 9.73
C ILE A 459 -15.63 51.39 10.47
N THR A 460 -14.61 50.59 10.12
CA THR A 460 -13.24 50.91 9.59
C THR A 460 -12.19 51.71 10.37
N GLY A 461 -10.95 51.27 10.17
CA GLY A 461 -9.71 52.07 10.13
C GLY A 461 -8.77 51.77 11.30
N ARG A 462 -7.63 51.07 11.10
CA ARG A 462 -6.29 51.64 10.78
C ARG A 462 -5.85 52.69 11.81
N ASP A 463 -4.64 52.71 12.37
CA ASP A 463 -3.34 52.11 12.07
C ASP A 463 -2.46 52.27 13.34
N GLU A 464 -1.35 51.53 13.38
CA GLU A 464 -0.10 51.82 14.11
C GLU A 464 -0.09 51.90 15.65
N LEU A 465 0.52 50.87 16.27
CA LEU A 465 1.86 50.94 16.89
C LEU A 465 2.45 49.54 17.09
#